data_AF-A0A836TBW7-F1
#
_entry.id   AF-A0A836TBW7-F1
#
_cell.length_a   1.000
_cell.length_b   1.000
_cell.length_c   1.000
_cell.angle_alpha   90.00
_cell.angle_beta   90.00
_cell.angle_gamma   90.00
#
_symmetry.space_group_name_H-M   'P 1'
#
loop_
_entity.id
_entity.type
_entity.pdbx_description
1 polymer ?
#
loop_
_entity_poly.entity_id
_entity_poly.type
_entity_poly.pdbx_seq_one_letter_code
_entity_poly.pdbx_strand_id
1 'polypeptide(L)' 'MPDWLEKVKGWVNRITELGLGLIALGIILQILFGSHVQFVTGDIVGNLTGLIGSLGDNGLVGLISLAIIIWLFQKK' A
#
# COMPACT_ATOMS: atom_id res chain seq x y z
N MET A 1 -20.04 18.51 -8.48
CA MET A 1 -19.57 18.53 -7.07
C MET A 1 -18.94 19.88 -6.81
N PRO A 2 -18.89 20.38 -5.56
CA PRO A 2 -18.13 21.60 -5.24
C PRO A 2 -16.68 21.54 -5.76
N ASP A 3 -16.21 22.58 -6.45
CA ASP A 3 -14.90 22.62 -7.13
C ASP A 3 -13.70 22.29 -6.22
N TRP A 4 -13.81 22.59 -4.92
CA TRP A 4 -12.76 22.29 -3.95
C TRP A 4 -12.60 20.79 -3.68
N LEU A 5 -13.67 20.00 -3.78
CA LEU A 5 -13.61 18.53 -3.62
C LEU A 5 -12.84 17.87 -4.77
N GLU A 6 -13.01 18.38 -5.99
CA GLU A 6 -12.29 17.87 -7.15
C GLU A 6 -10.79 18.17 -7.05
N LYS A 7 -10.43 19.37 -6.59
CA LYS A 7 -9.03 19.74 -6.31
C LYS A 7 -8.43 18.84 -5.24
N VAL A 8 -9.11 18.63 -4.11
CA VAL A 8 -8.62 17.76 -3.03
C VAL A 8 -8.47 16.31 -3.53
N LYS A 9 -9.45 15.79 -4.26
CA LYS A 9 -9.37 14.44 -4.86
C LYS A 9 -8.16 14.32 -5.80
N GLY A 10 -7.89 15.35 -6.60
CA GLY A 10 -6.71 15.42 -7.47
C GLY A 10 -5.39 15.39 -6.69
N TRP A 11 -5.28 16.14 -5.60
CA TRP A 11 -4.11 16.11 -4.72
C TRP A 11 -3.90 14.76 -4.05
N VAL A 12 -4.96 14.16 -3.50
CA VAL A 12 -4.90 12.84 -2.85
C VAL A 12 -4.44 11.77 -3.84
N ASN A 13 -4.96 11.77 -5.07
CA ASN A 13 -4.53 10.82 -6.08
C ASN A 13 -3.04 10.97 -6.42
N ARG A 14 -2.56 12.19 -6.67
CA ARG A 14 -1.14 12.44 -7.01
C ARG A 14 -0.20 12.04 -5.87
N ILE A 15 -0.54 12.38 -4.64
CA ILE A 15 0.26 12.00 -3.46
C ILE A 15 0.25 10.48 -3.29
N THR A 16 -0.88 9.82 -3.53
CA THR A 16 -1.00 8.36 -3.46
C THR A 16 -0.13 7.70 -4.53
N GLU A 17 -0.15 8.18 -5.77
CA GLU A 17 0.70 7.68 -6.86
C GLU A 17 2.20 7.82 -6.52
N LEU A 18 2.61 8.98 -6.02
CA LEU A 18 3.98 9.19 -5.56
C LEU A 18 4.34 8.25 -4.40
N GLY A 19 3.46 8.11 -3.41
CA GLY A 19 3.65 7.22 -2.28
C GLY A 19 3.79 5.76 -2.69
N LEU A 20 2.97 5.29 -3.65
CA LEU A 20 3.07 3.94 -4.20
C LEU A 20 4.42 3.70 -4.90
N GLY A 21 4.91 4.69 -5.66
CA GLY A 21 6.25 4.63 -6.26
C GLY A 21 7.36 4.53 -5.22
N LEU A 22 7.26 5.29 -4.13
CA LEU A 22 8.23 5.23 -3.02
C LEU A 22 8.17 3.90 -2.26
N ILE A 23 6.99 3.33 -2.06
CA ILE A 23 6.82 1.99 -1.45
C ILE A 23 7.48 0.93 -2.34
N ALA A 24 7.22 0.95 -3.65
CA ALA A 24 7.81 0.00 -4.59
C ALA A 24 9.35 0.07 -4.58
N LEU A 25 9.90 1.29 -4.59
CA LEU A 25 11.33 1.53 -4.45
C LEU A 25 11.88 0.97 -3.13
N GLY A 26 11.20 1.24 -2.02
CA GLY A 26 11.58 0.78 -0.69
C GLY A 26 11.59 -0.75 -0.57
N ILE A 27 10.60 -1.43 -1.15
CA ILE A 27 10.55 -2.91 -1.20
C ILE A 27 11.78 -3.48 -1.92
N ILE A 28 12.10 -2.94 -3.10
CA ILE A 28 13.27 -3.41 -3.87
C ILE A 28 14.55 -3.24 -3.05
N LEU A 29 14.72 -2.08 -2.43
CA LEU A 29 15.94 -1.76 -1.70
C LEU A 29 16.08 -2.60 -0.43
N GLN A 30 14.98 -2.89 0.27
CA GLN A 30 15.00 -3.78 1.43
C GLN A 30 15.23 -5.25 1.07
N ILE A 31 14.75 -5.70 -0.09
CA ILE A 31 15.07 -7.06 -0.58
C ILE A 31 16.56 -7.19 -0.91
N LEU A 32 17.15 -6.17 -1.55
CA LEU A 32 18.55 -6.21 -1.98
C LEU A 32 19.55 -6.03 -0.84
N PHE A 33 19.27 -5.11 0.08
CA PHE A 33 20.21 -4.69 1.12
C PHE A 33 19.79 -5.08 2.54
N GLY A 34 18.63 -5.72 2.70
CA GLY A 34 18.05 -6.07 4.01
C GLY A 34 17.38 -4.89 4.71
N SER A 35 17.15 -5.01 6.02
CA SER A 35 16.41 -4.02 6.82
C SER A 35 17.18 -2.71 7.10
N HIS A 36 18.49 -2.67 6.86
CA HIS A 36 19.37 -1.55 7.21
C HIS A 36 19.58 -0.59 6.03
N VAL A 37 18.48 -0.07 5.50
CA VAL A 37 18.51 0.88 4.39
C VAL A 37 18.39 2.30 4.95
N GLN A 38 19.51 3.05 4.97
CA GLN A 38 19.60 4.36 5.65
C GLN A 38 18.62 5.43 5.15
N PHE A 39 18.15 5.31 3.91
CA PHE A 39 17.23 6.27 3.28
C PHE A 39 15.75 5.82 3.33
N VAL A 40 15.45 4.63 3.86
CA VAL A 40 14.07 4.15 4.08
C VAL A 40 13.84 4.03 5.58
N THR A 41 13.03 4.92 6.14
CA THR A 41 12.65 4.83 7.55
C THR A 41 11.57 3.77 7.74
N GLY A 42 11.90 2.68 8.44
CA GLY A 42 10.98 1.60 8.80
C GLY A 42 11.05 0.36 7.90
N ASP A 43 10.40 -0.72 8.32
CA ASP A 43 10.41 -2.02 7.63
C ASP A 43 9.17 -2.18 6.73
N ILE A 44 9.31 -1.85 5.44
CA ILE A 44 8.20 -1.89 4.47
C ILE A 44 7.86 -3.34 4.13
N VAL A 45 8.87 -4.18 3.90
CA VAL A 45 8.67 -5.60 3.59
C VAL A 45 8.06 -6.33 4.78
N GLY A 46 8.53 -6.07 6.00
CA GLY A 46 7.95 -6.61 7.23
C GLY A 46 6.50 -6.17 7.43
N ASN A 47 6.19 -4.89 7.24
CA ASN A 47 4.81 -4.41 7.32
C ASN A 47 3.89 -5.08 6.28
N LEU A 48 4.35 -5.23 5.04
CA LEU A 48 3.57 -5.87 3.97
C LEU A 48 3.35 -7.36 4.25
N THR A 49 4.42 -8.09 4.60
CA THR A 49 4.33 -9.52 4.90
C THR A 49 3.52 -9.80 6.16
N GLY A 50 3.59 -8.94 7.18
CA GLY A 50 2.74 -9.01 8.37
C GLY A 50 1.25 -8.83 8.04
N LEU A 51 0.92 -7.87 7.18
CA LEU A 51 -0.45 -7.69 6.69
C LEU A 51 -0.93 -8.92 5.91
N ILE A 52 -0.12 -9.44 4.98
CA ILE A 52 -0.46 -10.67 4.23
C ILE A 52 -0.64 -11.86 5.16
N GLY A 53 0.23 -12.02 6.16
CA GLY A 53 0.12 -13.06 7.19
C GLY A 53 -1.19 -12.96 7.94
N SER A 54 -1.55 -11.77 8.44
CA SER A 54 -2.82 -11.56 9.14
C SER A 54 -4.04 -11.86 8.27
N LEU A 55 -3.99 -11.58 6.96
CA LEU A 55 -5.05 -11.98 6.04
C LEU A 55 -5.11 -13.51 5.88
N GLY A 56 -3.97 -14.18 5.77
CA GLY A 56 -3.89 -15.64 5.68
C GLY A 56 -4.41 -16.36 6.94
N ASP A 57 -4.05 -15.87 8.12
CA ASP A 57 -4.41 -16.48 9.41
C ASP A 57 -5.93 -16.46 9.68
N ASN A 58 -6.63 -15.47 9.10
CA ASN A 58 -8.09 -15.35 9.20
C ASN A 58 -8.86 -16.24 8.19
N GLY A 59 -8.16 -17.00 7.34
CA GLY A 59 -8.74 -17.96 6.39
C GLY A 59 -9.81 -17.34 5.48
N LEU A 60 -11.08 -17.76 5.65
CA LEU A 60 -12.21 -17.27 4.84
C LEU A 60 -12.43 -15.76 4.98
N VAL A 61 -12.29 -15.22 6.20
CA VAL A 61 -12.49 -13.77 6.44
C VAL A 61 -11.40 -12.95 5.75
N GLY A 62 -10.17 -13.49 5.69
CA GLY A 62 -9.08 -12.91 4.93
C GLY A 62 -9.36 -12.84 3.43
N LEU A 63 -9.85 -13.93 2.84
CA LEU A 63 -10.22 -14.00 1.42
C LEU A 63 -11.35 -13.01 1.07
N ILE A 64 -12.37 -12.91 1.92
CA ILE A 64 -13.46 -11.94 1.72
C ILE A 64 -12.91 -10.50 1.78
N SER A 65 -12.04 -10.22 2.75
CA SER A 65 -11.39 -8.92 2.89
C SER A 65 -10.57 -8.56 1.64
N LEU A 66 -9.79 -9.50 1.12
CA LEU A 66 -9.03 -9.32 -0.11
C LEU A 66 -9.94 -9.07 -1.32
N ALA A 67 -11.03 -9.82 -1.46
CA ALA A 67 -12.00 -9.64 -2.54
C ALA A 67 -12.62 -8.22 -2.53
N ILE A 68 -12.98 -7.71 -1.35
CA ILE A 68 -13.51 -6.35 -1.19
C ILE A 68 -12.45 -5.31 -1.58
N ILE A 69 -11.20 -5.48 -1.14
CA ILE A 69 -10.10 -4.58 -1.50
C ILE A 69 -9.93 -4.52 -3.02
N ILE A 70 -9.82 -5.68 -3.69
CA ILE A 70 -9.68 -5.75 -5.16
C ILE A 70 -10.86 -5.08 -5.86
N TRP A 71 -12.09 -5.36 -5.41
CA TRP A 71 -13.29 -4.74 -5.98
C TRP A 71 -13.29 -3.21 -5.85
N LEU A 72 -12.84 -2.66 -4.71
CA LEU A 72 -12.72 -1.22 -4.52
C LEU A 72 -11.67 -0.58 -5.45
N PHE A 73 -10.53 -1.25 -5.64
CA PHE A 73 -9.48 -0.76 -6.54
C PHE A 73 -9.88 -0.84 -8.02
N GLN A 74 -10.68 -1.82 -8.43
CA GLN A 74 -11.20 -1.92 -9.80
C GLN A 74 -12.33 -0.92 -10.11
N LYS A 75 -12.95 -0.34 -9.07
CA LYS A 75 -14.02 0.66 -9.21
C LYS A 75 -13.49 2.10 -9.25
N LYS A 76 -12.18 2.30 -9.05
CA LYS A 76 -11.49 3.55 -9.38
C LYS A 76 -11.34 3.68 -10.89
#